data_AF-A0AAE1B7F1-F1
#
_entry.id   AF-A0AAE1B7F1-F1
#
_cell.length_a   1.000
_cell.length_b   1.000
_cell.length_c   1.000
_cell.angle_alpha   90.00
_cell.angle_beta   90.00
_cell.angle_gamma   90.00
#
_symmetry.space_group_name_H-M   'P 1'
#
loop_
_entity.id
_entity.type
_entity.pdbx_description
1 polymer ?
#
loop_
_entity_poly.entity_id
_entity_poly.type
_entity_poly.pdbx_seq_one_letter_code
_entity_poly.pdbx_strand_id
1 'polypeptide(L)'
;MIETRLLAILLCVCVRSQRSLTEPDSLPSPLAEPQTISNGSCSHESRTISDGENITVTEKIGCSKFTCRNSVLNRLYDGCMYEEECYPFNFTFQGNKGDCFLYRCVTGSYHDKYGAYHETIERVKVSPLCKDINGHCWKRGQTFTSLSQDGDKRFQLKVMPRNIISDKKPNGDNQDEKIDVQKVLVSG
;
A
#
# COMPACT_ATOMS: atom_id res chain seq x y z
N MET A 1 -17.22 -22.70 -49.90
CA MET A 1 -17.55 -24.11 -49.62
C MET A 1 -17.50 -24.31 -48.11
N ILE A 2 -18.66 -24.65 -47.51
CA ILE A 2 -18.83 -25.37 -46.22
C ILE A 2 -18.43 -24.55 -44.96
N GLU A 3 -19.23 -24.34 -43.92
CA GLU A 3 -20.61 -24.72 -43.58
C GLU A 3 -21.12 -23.77 -42.48
N THR A 4 -22.30 -23.21 -42.69
CA THR A 4 -23.23 -22.70 -41.67
C THR A 4 -23.81 -23.85 -40.84
N ARG A 5 -23.70 -23.81 -39.51
CA ARG A 5 -24.57 -24.56 -38.57
C ARG A 5 -24.83 -23.71 -37.31
N LEU A 6 -26.07 -23.25 -37.13
CA LEU A 6 -27.18 -23.88 -36.37
C LEU A 6 -27.00 -23.68 -34.85
N LEU A 7 -27.67 -22.71 -34.20
CA LEU A 7 -29.08 -22.71 -33.74
C LEU A 7 -29.35 -23.76 -32.65
N ALA A 8 -29.40 -23.33 -31.37
CA ALA A 8 -30.02 -23.98 -30.22
C ALA A 8 -29.46 -23.36 -28.91
N ILE A 9 -30.16 -23.07 -27.83
CA ILE A 9 -31.55 -23.21 -27.41
C ILE A 9 -31.73 -22.18 -26.27
N LEU A 10 -32.81 -21.40 -26.37
CA LEU A 10 -33.40 -20.63 -25.28
C LEU A 10 -33.92 -21.62 -24.22
N LEU A 11 -33.34 -21.65 -23.02
CA LEU A 11 -34.02 -22.18 -21.84
C LEU A 11 -34.05 -21.12 -20.75
N CYS A 12 -35.05 -20.27 -20.87
CA CYS A 12 -35.51 -19.37 -19.82
C CYS A 12 -36.25 -20.22 -18.78
N VAL A 13 -35.55 -20.71 -17.76
CA VAL A 13 -36.20 -21.36 -16.62
C VAL A 13 -36.56 -20.29 -15.60
N CYS A 14 -37.78 -19.76 -15.70
CA CYS A 14 -38.41 -18.98 -14.64
C CYS A 14 -38.74 -19.90 -13.46
N VAL A 15 -37.77 -20.13 -12.56
CA VAL A 15 -38.09 -20.71 -11.25
C VAL A 15 -38.81 -19.65 -10.43
N ARG A 16 -40.15 -19.71 -10.46
CA ARG A 16 -41.02 -19.05 -9.48
C ARG A 16 -40.75 -19.67 -8.11
N SER A 17 -39.87 -19.04 -7.33
CA SER A 17 -39.74 -19.35 -5.90
C SER A 17 -40.97 -18.79 -5.18
N GLN A 18 -41.91 -19.67 -4.84
CA GLN A 18 -43.06 -19.33 -4.01
C GLN A 18 -42.62 -19.06 -2.57
N ARG A 19 -43.10 -17.92 -2.07
CA ARG A 19 -43.38 -17.50 -0.69
C ARG A 19 -43.18 -18.58 0.40
N SER A 20 -42.47 -18.18 1.45
CA SER A 20 -42.98 -18.33 2.82
C SER A 20 -42.82 -17.00 3.53
N LEU A 21 -43.95 -16.31 3.69
CA LEU A 21 -44.11 -15.22 4.63
C LEU A 21 -44.31 -15.89 5.99
N THR A 22 -43.28 -15.86 6.82
CA THR A 22 -43.41 -16.10 8.25
C THR A 22 -43.02 -14.80 8.91
N GLU A 23 -44.00 -14.07 9.43
CA GLU A 23 -43.80 -12.95 10.35
C GLU A 23 -43.33 -13.50 11.70
N PRO A 24 -42.11 -13.20 12.16
CA PRO A 24 -41.79 -13.33 13.57
C PRO A 24 -42.25 -12.07 14.31
N ASP A 25 -42.92 -12.31 15.43
CA ASP A 25 -43.38 -11.36 16.43
C ASP A 25 -42.46 -10.14 16.60
N SER A 26 -43.07 -8.98 16.39
CA SER A 26 -42.46 -7.66 16.56
C SER A 26 -42.35 -7.35 18.06
N LEU A 27 -41.22 -7.72 18.67
CA LEU A 27 -40.84 -7.17 19.97
C LEU A 27 -40.68 -5.64 19.82
N PRO A 28 -41.26 -4.82 20.73
CA PRO A 28 -41.14 -3.37 20.67
C PRO A 28 -39.67 -2.99 20.72
N SER A 29 -39.19 -2.34 19.66
CA SER A 29 -37.84 -1.80 19.62
C SER A 29 -37.64 -0.88 20.84
N PRO A 30 -36.56 -1.06 21.63
CA PRO A 30 -36.27 -0.14 22.72
C PRO A 30 -36.23 1.28 22.16
N LEU A 31 -36.83 2.22 22.89
CA LEU A 31 -36.84 3.64 22.55
C LEU A 31 -35.44 4.04 22.09
N ALA A 32 -35.36 4.55 20.85
CA ALA A 32 -34.11 5.05 20.29
C ALA A 32 -33.50 6.04 21.27
N GLU A 33 -32.34 5.68 21.83
CA GLU A 33 -31.59 6.56 22.71
C GLU A 33 -31.32 7.88 21.97
N PRO A 34 -31.35 9.03 22.68
CA PRO A 34 -31.10 10.33 22.08
C PRO A 34 -29.79 10.27 21.31
N GLN A 35 -29.83 10.50 19.99
CA GLN A 35 -28.63 10.59 19.18
C GLN A 35 -27.84 11.80 19.68
N THR A 36 -26.84 11.54 20.52
CA THR A 36 -25.82 12.49 20.87
C THR A 36 -25.18 12.94 19.56
N ILE A 37 -25.39 14.22 19.23
CA ILE A 37 -24.79 14.89 18.09
C ILE A 37 -23.30 14.59 18.16
N SER A 38 -22.82 13.67 17.33
CA SER A 38 -21.44 13.21 17.43
C SER A 38 -20.55 14.39 17.06
N ASN A 39 -19.56 14.66 17.90
CA ASN A 39 -18.63 15.78 17.73
C ASN A 39 -17.76 15.58 16.48
N GLY A 40 -18.32 15.81 15.29
CA GLY A 40 -17.60 15.74 14.00
C GLY A 40 -17.07 14.35 13.63
N SER A 41 -17.43 13.28 14.34
CA SER A 41 -16.91 11.93 14.08
C SER A 41 -17.63 11.25 12.91
N CYS A 42 -16.92 10.38 12.19
CA CYS A 42 -17.43 9.60 11.07
C CYS A 42 -17.63 8.14 11.47
N SER A 43 -18.58 7.44 10.84
CA SER A 43 -18.78 6.00 11.02
C SER A 43 -18.39 5.25 9.75
N HIS A 44 -17.55 4.22 9.87
CA HIS A 44 -17.14 3.34 8.76
C HIS A 44 -16.94 1.91 9.29
N GLU A 45 -17.63 0.92 8.72
CA GLU A 45 -17.49 -0.51 9.07
C GLU A 45 -17.48 -0.80 10.58
N SER A 46 -18.46 -0.26 11.31
CA SER A 46 -18.60 -0.42 12.77
C SER A 46 -17.51 0.25 13.61
N ARG A 47 -16.64 1.08 13.01
CA ARG A 47 -15.68 1.92 13.72
C ARG A 47 -16.11 3.38 13.69
N THR A 48 -15.90 4.06 14.81
CA THR A 48 -16.04 5.52 14.93
C THR A 48 -14.67 6.16 14.74
N ILE A 49 -14.58 7.09 13.80
CA ILE A 49 -13.35 7.78 13.40
C ILE A 49 -13.45 9.22 13.89
N SER A 50 -12.42 9.70 14.57
CA SER A 50 -12.42 11.05 15.13
C SER A 50 -12.31 12.12 14.04
N ASP A 51 -12.82 13.33 14.30
CA ASP A 51 -12.63 14.47 13.39
C ASP A 51 -11.12 14.74 13.16
N GLY A 52 -10.71 14.86 11.90
CA GLY A 52 -9.33 15.01 11.46
C GLY A 52 -8.52 13.71 11.34
N GLU A 53 -9.03 12.57 11.80
CA GLU A 53 -8.33 11.28 11.72
C GLU A 53 -8.31 10.74 10.29
N ASN A 54 -7.21 10.08 9.92
CA ASN A 54 -7.06 9.43 8.63
C ASN A 54 -7.20 7.92 8.77
N ILE A 55 -7.95 7.30 7.88
CA ILE A 55 -8.07 5.84 7.79
C ILE A 55 -7.64 5.34 6.42
N THR A 56 -7.15 4.12 6.37
CA THR A 56 -6.88 3.38 5.14
C THR A 56 -7.91 2.27 5.02
N VAL A 57 -8.63 2.24 3.90
CA VAL A 57 -9.57 1.18 3.56
C VAL A 57 -8.91 0.31 2.51
N THR A 58 -8.77 -0.98 2.80
CA THR A 58 -8.20 -1.96 1.86
C THR A 58 -9.33 -2.56 1.04
N GLU A 59 -9.24 -2.43 -0.27
CA GLU A 59 -10.18 -3.03 -1.21
C GLU A 59 -9.55 -4.27 -1.86
N LYS A 60 -10.34 -5.06 -2.59
CA LYS A 60 -9.83 -6.30 -3.23
C LYS A 60 -8.65 -6.06 -4.18
N ILE A 61 -8.58 -4.88 -4.77
CA ILE A 61 -7.64 -4.55 -5.85
C ILE A 61 -6.69 -3.42 -5.46
N GLY A 62 -6.74 -2.93 -4.21
CA GLY A 62 -6.08 -1.69 -3.85
C GLY A 62 -6.30 -1.15 -2.45
N CYS A 63 -6.03 0.14 -2.28
CA CYS A 63 -6.32 0.87 -1.06
C CYS A 63 -6.75 2.32 -1.31
N SER A 64 -7.61 2.80 -0.44
CA SER A 64 -8.15 4.16 -0.47
C SER A 64 -7.90 4.80 0.88
N LYS A 65 -7.30 6.00 0.90
CA LYS A 65 -7.08 6.77 2.13
C LYS A 65 -8.16 7.82 2.29
N PHE A 66 -8.73 7.92 3.48
CA PHE A 66 -9.79 8.88 3.79
C PHE A 66 -9.41 9.72 5.01
N THR A 67 -10.00 10.90 5.12
CA THR A 67 -9.96 11.76 6.31
C THR A 67 -11.39 12.04 6.78
N CYS A 68 -11.63 11.92 8.08
CA CYS A 68 -12.90 12.35 8.64
C CYS A 68 -12.87 13.87 8.87
N ARG A 69 -13.86 14.60 8.35
CA ARG A 69 -14.05 16.02 8.67
C ARG A 69 -15.52 16.37 8.82
N ASN A 70 -15.91 16.95 9.95
CA ASN A 70 -17.28 17.37 10.26
C ASN A 70 -18.30 16.25 10.00
N SER A 71 -18.00 15.04 10.48
CA SER A 71 -18.81 13.82 10.29
C SER A 71 -18.96 13.36 8.82
N VAL A 72 -18.13 13.89 7.91
CA VAL A 72 -18.05 13.47 6.52
C VAL A 72 -16.72 12.78 6.25
N LEU A 73 -16.77 11.56 5.73
CA LEU A 73 -15.58 10.83 5.30
C LEU A 73 -15.17 11.31 3.91
N ASN A 74 -14.06 12.05 3.83
CA ASN A 74 -13.54 12.61 2.59
C ASN A 74 -12.42 11.73 2.04
N ARG A 75 -12.54 11.29 0.78
CA ARG A 75 -11.48 10.55 0.09
C ARG A 75 -10.28 11.48 -0.14
N LEU A 76 -9.09 11.05 0.28
CA LEU A 76 -7.83 11.76 0.06
C LEU A 76 -7.16 11.31 -1.24
N TYR A 77 -6.93 10.01 -1.39
CA TYR A 77 -6.36 9.42 -2.60
C TYR A 77 -6.62 7.92 -2.63
N ASP A 78 -6.55 7.39 -3.85
CA ASP A 78 -6.52 5.95 -4.14
C ASP A 78 -5.08 5.55 -4.49
N GLY A 79 -4.75 4.29 -4.29
CA GLY A 79 -3.40 3.83 -4.45
C GLY A 79 -3.21 2.35 -4.15
N CYS A 80 -1.97 1.92 -4.25
CA CYS A 80 -1.59 0.52 -4.12
C CYS A 80 -1.20 0.21 -2.67
N MET A 81 -1.61 -0.97 -2.20
CA MET A 81 -1.15 -1.50 -0.93
C MET A 81 0.25 -2.13 -1.08
N TYR A 82 1.21 -1.68 -0.27
CA TYR A 82 2.54 -2.28 -0.18
C TYR A 82 2.99 -2.36 1.28
N GLU A 83 3.25 -3.58 1.77
CA GLU A 83 3.63 -3.83 3.17
C GLU A 83 2.74 -3.12 4.21
N GLU A 84 1.41 -3.23 4.05
CA GLU A 84 0.39 -2.62 4.93
C GLU A 84 0.27 -1.08 4.85
N GLU A 85 1.04 -0.44 3.97
CA GLU A 85 0.94 0.99 3.70
C GLU A 85 0.30 1.28 2.34
N CYS A 86 -0.48 2.36 2.28
CA CYS A 86 -1.18 2.79 1.08
C CYS A 86 -0.45 3.91 0.37
N TYR A 87 0.04 3.64 -0.83
CA TYR A 87 0.81 4.59 -1.63
C TYR A 87 -0.01 5.12 -2.80
N PRO A 88 -0.11 6.46 -2.97
CA PRO A 88 -0.94 7.03 -4.03
C PRO A 88 -0.46 6.60 -5.42
N PHE A 89 -1.38 6.55 -6.38
CA PHE A 89 -1.02 6.27 -7.78
C PHE A 89 0.02 7.25 -8.32
N ASN A 90 0.91 6.71 -9.17
CA ASN A 90 2.08 7.38 -9.73
C ASN A 90 3.13 7.84 -8.71
N PHE A 91 2.96 7.52 -7.42
CA PHE A 91 3.95 7.81 -6.41
C PHE A 91 5.09 6.78 -6.46
N THR A 92 6.33 7.29 -6.44
CA THR A 92 7.53 6.45 -6.35
C THR A 92 8.03 6.48 -4.91
N PHE A 93 8.25 5.32 -4.32
CA PHE A 93 8.68 5.15 -2.94
C PHE A 93 9.82 4.13 -2.85
N GLN A 94 10.61 4.22 -1.79
CA GLN A 94 11.60 3.19 -1.49
C GLN A 94 10.91 2.05 -0.73
N GLY A 95 11.19 0.81 -1.11
CA GLY A 95 10.65 -0.34 -0.39
C GLY A 95 11.05 -0.31 1.09
N ASN A 96 10.13 -0.75 1.94
CA ASN A 96 10.37 -0.85 3.37
C ASN A 96 11.47 -1.87 3.69
N LYS A 97 11.93 -1.88 4.95
CA LYS A 97 12.90 -2.85 5.51
C LYS A 97 14.22 -2.97 4.75
N GLY A 98 14.71 -1.85 4.21
CA GLY A 98 16.04 -1.80 3.61
C GLY A 98 16.12 -2.42 2.23
N ASP A 99 15.00 -2.39 1.51
CA ASP A 99 15.05 -2.70 0.10
C ASP A 99 15.83 -1.63 -0.68
N CYS A 100 16.56 -2.14 -1.66
CA CYS A 100 17.44 -1.45 -2.56
C CYS A 100 16.70 -0.85 -3.75
N PHE A 101 15.42 -1.15 -3.90
CA PHE A 101 14.64 -0.80 -5.07
C PHE A 101 13.67 0.34 -4.75
N LEU A 102 13.48 1.19 -5.76
CA LEU A 102 12.39 2.13 -5.83
C LEU A 102 11.24 1.46 -6.56
N TYR A 103 10.07 1.56 -5.94
CA TYR A 103 8.82 1.05 -6.45
C TYR A 103 7.94 2.22 -6.85
N ARG A 104 7.06 1.99 -7.82
CA ARG A 104 6.03 2.95 -8.21
C ARG A 104 4.70 2.24 -8.20
N CYS A 105 3.74 2.86 -7.52
CA CYS A 105 2.35 2.44 -7.61
C CYS A 105 1.79 2.92 -8.95
N VAL A 106 1.30 2.01 -9.79
CA VAL A 106 0.71 2.34 -11.08
C VAL A 106 -0.72 1.81 -11.17
N THR A 107 -1.57 2.58 -11.84
CA THR A 107 -2.87 2.11 -12.30
C THR A 107 -2.67 1.31 -13.58
N GLY A 108 -2.79 -0.01 -13.49
CA GLY A 108 -2.78 -0.87 -14.66
C GLY A 108 -4.08 -0.73 -15.44
N SER A 109 -3.97 -0.42 -16.73
CA SER A 109 -5.06 -0.56 -17.71
C SER A 109 -5.12 -1.98 -18.26
N TYR A 110 -4.83 -3.00 -17.44
CA TYR A 110 -5.12 -4.36 -17.84
C TYR A 110 -6.63 -4.52 -17.81
N HIS A 111 -7.26 -4.20 -18.93
CA HIS A 111 -8.62 -4.64 -19.19
C HIS A 111 -8.58 -6.16 -19.17
N ASP A 112 -8.97 -6.75 -18.04
CA ASP A 112 -9.57 -8.06 -18.11
C ASP A 112 -10.80 -7.97 -19.05
N LYS A 113 -11.39 -9.11 -19.41
CA LYS A 113 -12.59 -9.11 -20.28
C LYS A 113 -13.76 -8.30 -19.72
N TYR A 114 -13.67 -7.80 -18.48
CA TYR A 114 -14.68 -7.05 -17.75
C TYR A 114 -14.32 -5.57 -17.53
N GLY A 115 -13.14 -5.11 -17.97
CA GLY A 115 -12.68 -3.74 -17.82
C GLY A 115 -12.38 -3.31 -16.38
N ALA A 116 -12.05 -4.27 -15.51
CA ALA A 116 -11.59 -3.95 -14.16
C ALA A 116 -10.19 -3.33 -14.21
N TYR A 117 -9.99 -2.25 -13.45
CA TYR A 117 -8.65 -1.70 -13.24
C TYR A 117 -7.91 -2.57 -12.23
N HIS A 118 -6.66 -2.90 -12.54
CA HIS A 118 -5.77 -3.61 -11.63
C HIS A 118 -4.66 -2.69 -11.19
N GLU A 119 -4.41 -2.62 -9.89
CA GLU A 119 -3.32 -1.84 -9.34
C GLU A 119 -2.09 -2.71 -9.20
N THR A 120 -0.93 -2.18 -9.58
CA THR A 120 0.32 -2.94 -9.51
C THR A 120 1.44 -2.08 -8.94
N ILE A 121 2.32 -2.75 -8.19
CA ILE A 121 3.58 -2.19 -7.74
C ILE A 121 4.66 -2.56 -8.75
N GLU A 122 5.15 -1.56 -9.47
CA GLU A 122 6.25 -1.72 -10.42
C GLU A 122 7.58 -1.40 -9.76
N ARG A 123 8.57 -2.27 -9.94
CA ARG A 123 9.96 -1.95 -9.62
C ARG A 123 10.51 -1.01 -10.70
N VAL A 124 10.83 0.22 -10.33
CA VAL A 124 11.31 1.25 -11.27
C VAL A 124 12.82 1.15 -11.47
N LYS A 125 13.59 1.26 -10.38
CA LYS A 125 15.04 1.35 -10.43
C LYS A 125 15.68 0.95 -9.10
N VAL A 126 16.98 0.70 -9.14
CA VAL A 126 17.79 0.56 -7.92
C VAL A 126 18.02 1.95 -7.33
N SER A 127 17.77 2.12 -6.03
CA SER A 127 18.07 3.34 -5.30
C SER A 127 19.58 3.60 -5.34
N PRO A 128 20.04 4.80 -5.73
CA PRO A 128 21.47 5.13 -5.75
C PRO A 128 22.08 5.07 -4.35
N LEU A 129 21.26 5.27 -3.31
CA LEU A 129 21.68 5.23 -1.91
C LEU A 129 22.05 3.83 -1.40
N CYS A 130 21.88 2.79 -2.20
CA CYS A 130 22.11 1.42 -1.75
C CYS A 130 23.19 0.69 -2.56
N LYS A 131 23.85 1.39 -3.50
CA LYS A 131 24.97 0.84 -4.25
C LYS A 131 26.29 1.14 -3.56
N ASP A 132 27.16 0.14 -3.48
CA ASP A 132 28.56 0.38 -3.15
C ASP A 132 29.34 0.99 -4.33
N ILE A 133 30.63 1.24 -4.12
CA ILE A 133 31.54 1.77 -5.15
C ILE A 133 31.65 0.86 -6.39
N ASN A 134 31.31 -0.42 -6.28
CA ASN A 134 31.31 -1.39 -7.37
C ASN A 134 29.91 -1.53 -8.01
N GLY A 135 28.92 -0.74 -7.59
CA GLY A 135 27.55 -0.80 -8.08
C GLY A 135 26.72 -1.94 -7.52
N HIS A 136 27.22 -2.70 -6.53
CA HIS A 136 26.49 -3.79 -5.89
C HIS A 136 25.48 -3.25 -4.90
N CYS A 137 24.27 -3.80 -4.90
CA CYS A 137 23.22 -3.34 -4.01
C CYS A 137 23.17 -4.16 -2.72
N TRP A 138 23.35 -3.49 -1.58
CA TRP A 138 23.34 -4.14 -0.27
C TRP A 138 22.03 -3.87 0.46
N LYS A 139 21.38 -4.94 0.95
CA LYS A 139 20.18 -4.80 1.78
C LYS A 139 20.55 -4.28 3.16
N ARG A 140 19.67 -3.50 3.82
CA ARG A 140 19.94 -3.09 5.22
C ARG A 140 20.13 -4.33 6.10
N GLY A 141 21.06 -4.23 7.03
CA GLY A 141 21.39 -5.31 7.95
C GLY A 141 22.32 -6.37 7.38
N GLN A 142 22.61 -6.38 6.07
CA GLN A 142 23.70 -7.19 5.55
C GLN A 142 25.04 -6.63 6.04
N THR A 143 25.92 -7.55 6.44
CA THR A 143 27.33 -7.29 6.66
C THR A 143 28.08 -7.65 5.39
N PHE A 144 29.07 -6.84 5.05
CA PHE A 144 30.00 -7.16 3.98
C PHE A 144 31.43 -6.99 4.49
N THR A 145 32.30 -7.89 4.04
CA THR A 145 33.71 -7.87 4.40
C THR A 145 34.44 -7.05 3.34
N SER A 146 34.86 -5.83 3.68
CA SER A 146 35.78 -5.09 2.81
C SER A 146 37.19 -5.58 3.07
N LEU A 147 37.87 -6.08 2.04
CA LEU A 147 39.32 -6.27 2.09
C LEU A 147 39.98 -4.90 2.02
N SER A 148 40.71 -4.54 3.08
CA SER A 148 41.57 -3.35 3.06
C SER A 148 42.62 -3.51 1.96
N GLN A 149 42.92 -2.44 1.22
CA GLN A 149 44.02 -2.43 0.24
C GLN A 149 45.37 -2.79 0.88
N ASP A 150 45.51 -2.63 2.21
CA ASP A 150 46.72 -2.98 2.97
C ASP A 150 46.90 -4.48 3.24
N GLY A 151 46.07 -5.38 2.69
CA GLY A 151 46.33 -6.83 2.69
C GLY A 151 46.16 -7.57 4.03
N ASP A 152 46.23 -6.87 5.18
CA ASP A 152 46.42 -7.54 6.48
C ASP A 152 45.27 -7.32 7.48
N LYS A 153 44.23 -6.56 7.11
CA LYS A 153 43.08 -6.31 7.99
C LYS A 153 41.75 -6.51 7.26
N ARG A 154 40.96 -7.47 7.76
CA ARG A 154 39.55 -7.64 7.36
C ARG A 154 38.69 -6.75 8.24
N PHE A 155 37.90 -5.88 7.63
CA PHE A 155 36.87 -5.12 8.33
C PHE A 155 35.50 -5.68 7.95
N GLN A 156 34.65 -5.95 8.94
CA GLN A 156 33.23 -6.15 8.68
C GLN A 156 32.53 -4.80 8.75
N LEU A 157 32.02 -4.35 7.61
CA LEU A 157 31.17 -3.17 7.55
C LEU A 157 29.72 -3.64 7.60
N LYS A 158 28.93 -3.05 8.50
CA LYS A 158 27.50 -3.28 8.58
C LYS A 158 26.79 -2.09 7.98
N VAL A 159 25.90 -2.33 7.02
CA VAL A 159 25.03 -1.27 6.50
C VAL A 159 24.04 -0.91 7.59
N MET A 160 24.29 0.20 8.27
CA MET A 160 23.42 0.70 9.33
C MET A 160 22.18 1.35 8.73
N PRO A 161 21.01 1.20 9.36
CA PRO A 161 19.87 2.02 9.00
C PRO A 161 20.22 3.48 9.27
N ARG A 162 20.08 4.33 8.26
CA ARG A 162 19.99 5.77 8.52
C ARG A 162 18.74 6.01 9.35
N ASN A 163 18.90 6.69 10.49
CA ASN A 163 17.80 7.40 11.11
C ASN A 163 17.40 8.49 10.13
N ILE A 164 16.39 8.21 9.31
CA ILE A 164 15.70 9.26 8.55
C ILE A 164 14.94 10.01 9.63
N ILE A 165 15.57 11.06 10.17
CA ILE A 165 14.85 12.05 10.96
C ILE A 165 13.83 12.62 9.97
N SER A 166 12.56 12.43 10.29
CA SER A 166 11.41 12.82 9.46
C SER A 166 11.25 14.34 9.47
N ASP A 167 12.30 15.07 9.07
CA ASP A 167 12.33 16.52 9.08
C ASP A 167 12.00 17.05 7.69
N LYS A 168 10.75 17.51 7.59
CA LYS A 168 10.24 18.49 6.62
C LYS A 168 10.26 18.10 5.14
N LYS A 169 9.11 18.37 4.50
CA LYS A 169 8.95 18.49 3.04
C LYS A 169 10.17 19.18 2.41
N PRO A 170 10.90 18.53 1.48
CA PRO A 170 11.96 19.19 0.75
C PRO A 170 11.35 20.27 -0.15
N ASN A 171 11.77 21.51 0.07
CA ASN A 171 11.55 22.60 -0.85
C ASN A 171 12.68 22.54 -1.88
N GLY A 172 12.36 22.09 -3.09
CA GLY A 172 12.98 22.54 -4.34
C GLY A 172 14.46 22.27 -4.68
N ASP A 173 15.36 21.94 -3.76
CA ASP A 173 16.80 21.93 -4.08
C ASP A 173 17.44 20.53 -4.01
N ASN A 174 17.99 20.10 -5.15
CA ASN A 174 18.82 18.90 -5.31
C ASN A 174 20.11 19.05 -4.48
N GLN A 175 20.16 18.46 -3.29
CA GLN A 175 21.42 18.21 -2.60
C GLN A 175 21.80 16.74 -2.72
N ASP A 176 23.02 16.48 -3.20
CA ASP A 176 23.61 15.14 -3.22
C ASP A 176 23.81 14.64 -1.79
N GLU A 177 22.97 13.67 -1.40
CA GLU A 177 22.93 13.14 -0.04
C GLU A 177 24.04 12.09 0.19
N LYS A 178 24.90 12.31 1.20
CA LYS A 178 26.13 11.55 1.44
C LYS A 178 25.97 10.52 2.56
N ILE A 179 26.05 9.21 2.29
CA ILE A 179 25.81 8.14 3.28
C ILE A 179 26.92 8.07 4.36
N ASP A 180 26.53 7.99 5.64
CA ASP A 180 27.46 7.73 6.75
C ASP A 180 27.71 6.22 6.92
N VAL A 181 28.99 5.82 6.90
CA VAL A 181 29.42 4.44 7.14
C VAL A 181 30.19 4.39 8.46
N GLN A 182 29.68 3.67 9.46
CA GLN A 182 30.42 3.41 10.69
C GLN A 182 31.31 2.17 10.56
N LYS A 183 32.59 2.35 10.89
CA LYS A 183 33.57 1.26 10.94
C LYS A 183 33.41 0.50 12.25
N VAL A 184 33.03 -0.77 12.18
CA VAL A 184 33.01 -1.66 13.36
C VAL A 184 34.30 -2.49 13.33
N LEU A 185 35.13 -2.33 14.38
CA LEU A 185 36.30 -3.19 14.58
C LEU A 185 35.83 -4.53 15.13
N VAL A 186 36.10 -5.60 14.39
CA VAL A 186 35.91 -6.97 14.87
C VAL A 186 37.30 -7.52 15.19
N SER A 187 37.60 -7.70 16.48
CA SER A 187 38.80 -8.41 16.90
C SER A 187 38.59 -9.90 16.61
N GLY A 188 39.40 -10.44 15.70
CA GLY A 188 39.53 -11.88 15.46
C GLY A 188 40.60 -12.48 16.36
#